data_AF-A0A0S7Z4M6-F1
#
_entry.id   AF-A0A0S7Z4M6-F1
#
_cell.length_a   1.000
_cell.length_b   1.000
_cell.length_c   1.000
_cell.angle_alpha   90.00
_cell.angle_beta   90.00
_cell.angle_gamma   90.00
#
_symmetry.space_group_name_H-M   'P 1'
#
loop_
_entity.id
_entity.type
_entity.pdbx_description
1 polymer ?
#
loop_
_entity_poly.entity_id
_entity_poly.type
_entity_poly.pdbx_seq_one_letter_code
_entity_poly.pdbx_strand_id
1 'polypeptide(L)' 'MRLSAGQKKHLRSLGHALSPVILIGQQGLTDAVVAETASALETH' A
#
# COMPACT_ATOMS: atom_id res chain seq x y z
N MET A 1 -7.37 10.13 7.49
CA MET A 1 -7.07 11.30 6.65
C MET A 1 -7.75 11.15 5.30
N ARG A 2 -8.44 12.18 4.77
CA ARG A 2 -9.15 12.10 3.49
C ARG A 2 -8.35 12.83 2.41
N LEU A 3 -7.93 12.09 1.38
CA LEU A 3 -7.19 12.63 0.23
C LEU A 3 -8.16 13.22 -0.81
N SER A 4 -7.82 14.38 -1.36
CA SER A 4 -8.50 14.97 -2.52
C SER A 4 -8.23 14.16 -3.80
N ALA A 5 -9.04 14.38 -4.84
CA ALA A 5 -8.84 13.71 -6.13
C ALA A 5 -7.45 14.01 -6.74
N GLY A 6 -6.97 15.25 -6.61
CA GLY A 6 -5.65 15.66 -7.08
C GLY A 6 -4.51 14.97 -6.32
N GLN A 7 -4.63 14.89 -4.99
CA GLN A 7 -3.65 14.20 -4.15
C GLN A 7 -3.56 12.70 -4.50
N LYS A 8 -4.71 12.04 -4.70
CA LYS A 8 -4.73 10.62 -5.12
C LYS A 8 -4.04 10.40 -6.46
N LYS A 9 -4.27 11.28 -7.45
CA LYS A 9 -3.61 11.18 -8.77
C LYS A 9 -2.09 11.34 -8.65
N HIS A 10 -1.64 12.33 -7.87
CA HIS A 10 -0.22 12.57 -7.64
C HIS A 10 0.46 11.38 -6.97
N LEU A 11 -0.09 10.88 -5.84
CA LEU A 11 0.46 9.73 -5.13
C LEU A 11 0.47 8.45 -5.99
N ARG A 12 -0.56 8.23 -6.82
CA ARG A 12 -0.57 7.12 -7.78
C ARG A 12 0.58 7.22 -8.79
N SER A 13 0.87 8.43 -9.29
CA SER A 13 1.99 8.62 -10.23
C SER A 13 3.34 8.31 -9.59
N LEU A 14 3.54 8.67 -8.32
CA LEU A 14 4.75 8.32 -7.57
C LEU A 14 4.85 6.81 -7.36
N GLY A 15 3.74 6.15 -7.01
CA GLY A 15 3.69 4.71 -6.77
C GLY A 15 4.06 3.85 -8.00
N HIS A 16 3.84 4.34 -9.23
CA HIS A 16 4.19 3.59 -10.45
C HIS A 16 5.70 3.31 -10.61
N ALA A 17 6.55 4.14 -9.99
CA ALA A 17 7.99 3.94 -10.03
C ALA A 17 8.51 3.04 -8.89
N LEU A 18 7.66 2.75 -7.90
CA LEU A 18 8.05 1.98 -6.72
C LEU A 18 7.84 0.48 -6.94
N SER A 19 8.71 -0.31 -6.33
CA SER A 19 8.51 -1.76 -6.27
C SER A 19 7.51 -2.13 -5.17
N PRO A 20 6.66 -3.14 -5.39
CA PRO A 20 5.75 -3.61 -4.35
C PRO A 20 6.53 -4.24 -3.20
N VAL A 21 6.16 -3.88 -1.97
CA VAL A 21 6.76 -4.40 -0.73
C VAL A 21 5.93 -5.50 -0.06
N ILE A 22 4.64 -5.59 -0.40
CA ILE A 22 3.73 -6.65 0.04
C ILE A 22 3.12 -7.34 -1.19
N LEU A 23 3.10 -8.67 -1.17
CA LEU A 23 2.52 -9.52 -2.23
C LEU A 23 1.42 -10.40 -1.62
N ILE A 24 0.23 -10.40 -2.23
CA ILE A 24 -0.90 -11.23 -1.79
C ILE A 24 -0.86 -12.57 -2.54
N GLY A 25 -0.75 -13.66 -1.79
CA GLY A 25 -0.74 -15.02 -2.33
C GLY A 25 -2.14 -15.61 -2.53
N GLN A 26 -2.20 -16.90 -2.86
CA GLN A 26 -3.46 -17.62 -3.15
C GLN A 26 -4.43 -17.67 -1.96
N GLN A 27 -3.91 -17.61 -0.72
CA GLN A 27 -4.74 -17.58 0.49
C GLN A 27 -5.39 -16.19 0.74
N GLY A 28 -5.13 -15.22 -0.14
CA GLY A 28 -5.78 -13.91 -0.10
C GLY A 28 -5.31 -13.05 1.08
N LEU A 29 -6.23 -12.21 1.57
CA LEU A 29 -6.00 -11.29 2.68
C LEU A 29 -6.12 -12.04 4.01
N THR A 30 -4.97 -12.38 4.60
CA THR A 30 -4.89 -12.99 5.93
C THR A 30 -4.53 -11.96 7.00
N ASP A 31 -4.73 -12.29 8.27
CA ASP A 31 -4.36 -11.41 9.39
C ASP A 31 -2.86 -11.05 9.38
N ALA A 32 -2.01 -11.99 8.95
CA ALA A 32 -0.58 -11.74 8.76
C ALA A 32 -0.32 -10.67 7.69
N VAL A 33 -1.03 -10.72 6.56
CA VAL A 33 -0.90 -9.70 5.50
C VAL A 33 -1.35 -8.32 6.01
N VAL A 34 -2.41 -8.27 6.82
CA VAL A 34 -2.90 -7.02 7.42
C VAL A 34 -1.86 -6.45 8.39
N ALA A 35 -1.29 -7.28 9.26
CA ALA A 35 -0.24 -6.88 10.20
C ALA A 35 1.01 -6.34 9.48
N GLU A 36 1.48 -7.05 8.46
CA GLU A 36 2.61 -6.61 7.63
C GLU A 36 2.32 -5.31 6.89
N THR A 37 1.08 -5.13 6.39
CA THR A 37 0.68 -3.88 5.73
C THR A 37 0.73 -2.69 6.69
N ALA A 38 0.30 -2.86 7.95
CA ALA A 38 0.40 -1.82 8.96
C ALA A 38 1.86 -1.44 9.26
N SER A 39 2.72 -2.43 9.44
CA SER A 39 4.16 -2.24 9.65
C SER A 39 4.84 -1.52 8.47
N ALA A 40 4.51 -1.93 7.24
CA ALA A 40 5.03 -1.31 6.03
C ALA A 40 4.59 0.16 5.89
N LEU A 41 3.35 0.49 6.28
CA LEU A 41 2.85 1.87 6.30
C LEU A 41 3.53 2.75 7.35
N GLU A 42 4.04 2.18 8.45
CA GLU A 42 4.81 2.94 9.45
C GLU A 42 6.26 3.14 9.05
N THR A 43 6.82 2.19 8.29
CA THR A 43 8.22 2.21 7.85
C THR A 43 8.46 3.17 6.68
N HIS A 44 7.45 3.44 5.86
CA HIS A 44 7.53 4.20 4.61
C HIS A 44 6.76 5.53 4.68
#